data_AF-A0A833R2G2-F1
#
_entry.id   AF-A0A833R2G2-F1
#
_cell.length_a   1.000
_cell.length_b   1.000
_cell.length_c   1.000
_cell.angle_alpha   90.00
_cell.angle_beta   90.00
_cell.angle_gamma   90.00
#
_symmetry.space_group_name_H-M   'P 1'
#
loop_
_entity.id
_entity.type
_entity.pdbx_description
1 polymer ?
#
loop_
_entity_poly.entity_id
_entity_poly.type
_entity_poly.pdbx_seq_one_letter_code
_entity_poly.pdbx_strand_id
1 'polypeptide(L)'
;MEGEESGDEVGPTEAELAKMKISWPTDVRHVAHVTFDKFQGFLGLPDEFEPEALHRAPSASATVFGVSVESMQCSLDSRGNSVPKVLLLLQNKLYAQGGLKAEGIFRIAADNNQEEFVRGLLNRGILPDNMDVHCLSGLIKSWFRELPGGLLDSLSADQVMQCKSEEDATRLVAMLPTVKAALLDWAVNLMADVVEEHHVNKMSARNVAMVFAPNMTQMSDPLTALKHAVQVMNLLNMLIMKELKRRRDSSSKQLNSNTNSQLGSTEQQNTSINSNSRRTKNAEKQNSGTDASTEKGSMNFSGVKGKVEEISDDDKPLWDQEPRQNGKITRVDSVVEHLGAFW
;
A
#
# COMPACT_ATOMS: atom_id res chain seq x y z
N MET A 1 47.14 -24.23 -58.31
CA MET A 1 45.92 -25.06 -58.40
C MET A 1 45.09 -24.68 -57.20
N GLU A 2 44.28 -23.65 -57.38
CA GLU A 2 43.23 -23.26 -56.45
C GLU A 2 41.99 -24.12 -56.74
N GLY A 3 41.20 -24.37 -55.70
CA GLY A 3 39.93 -25.07 -55.78
C GLY A 3 39.27 -25.03 -54.40
N GLU A 4 38.54 -23.94 -54.16
CA GLU A 4 37.73 -23.66 -52.97
C GLU A 4 36.56 -24.66 -52.86
N GLU A 5 36.34 -25.22 -51.67
CA GLU A 5 35.10 -25.92 -51.30
C GLU A 5 34.08 -24.88 -50.82
N SER A 6 33.09 -24.59 -51.66
CA SER A 6 31.90 -23.82 -51.30
C SER A 6 30.90 -24.72 -50.57
N GLY A 7 30.65 -24.45 -49.29
CA GLY A 7 29.54 -25.03 -48.55
C GLY A 7 28.22 -24.42 -49.00
N ASP A 8 27.35 -25.22 -49.61
CA ASP A 8 26.01 -24.83 -50.04
C ASP A 8 25.11 -24.51 -48.83
N GLU A 9 24.72 -23.24 -48.67
CA GLU A 9 23.58 -22.85 -47.85
C GLU A 9 22.29 -23.36 -48.53
N VAL A 10 21.66 -24.37 -47.93
CA VAL A 10 20.36 -24.88 -48.37
C VAL A 10 19.28 -23.84 -48.04
N GLY A 11 18.87 -23.09 -49.05
CA GLY A 11 17.73 -22.18 -48.97
C GLY A 11 16.39 -22.91 -48.72
N PRO A 12 15.37 -22.21 -48.19
CA PRO A 12 14.09 -22.82 -47.84
C PRO A 12 13.41 -23.42 -49.07
N THR A 13 12.78 -24.57 -48.87
CA THR A 13 12.17 -25.34 -49.96
C THR A 13 10.97 -24.60 -50.57
N GLU A 14 10.66 -24.86 -51.84
CA GLU A 14 9.51 -24.26 -52.55
C GLU A 14 8.17 -24.52 -51.84
N ALA A 15 8.10 -25.61 -51.06
CA ALA A 15 6.97 -25.94 -50.17
C ALA A 15 6.87 -25.02 -48.94
N GLU A 16 7.99 -24.53 -48.40
CA GLU A 16 8.02 -23.56 -47.30
C GLU A 16 7.65 -22.15 -47.79
N LEU A 17 8.09 -21.77 -48.98
CA LEU A 17 7.68 -20.51 -49.64
C LEU A 17 6.18 -20.50 -49.98
N ALA A 18 5.62 -21.64 -50.39
CA ALA A 18 4.19 -21.77 -50.65
C ALA A 18 3.32 -21.65 -49.38
N LYS A 19 3.88 -21.92 -48.20
CA LYS A 19 3.19 -21.77 -46.91
C LYS A 19 3.08 -20.30 -46.46
N MET A 20 3.97 -19.42 -46.93
CA MET A 20 3.96 -17.99 -46.60
C MET A 20 3.36 -17.16 -47.74
N LYS A 21 2.12 -17.49 -48.14
CA LYS A 21 1.38 -16.72 -49.14
C LYS A 21 0.61 -15.60 -48.44
N ILE A 22 1.15 -14.37 -48.49
CA ILE A 22 0.45 -13.19 -47.97
C ILE A 22 -0.83 -12.99 -48.80
N SER A 23 -2.00 -12.99 -48.14
CA SER A 23 -3.29 -12.83 -48.81
C SER A 23 -3.50 -11.39 -49.29
N TRP A 24 -4.50 -11.19 -50.15
CA TRP A 24 -4.87 -9.86 -50.60
C TRP A 24 -5.34 -8.99 -49.41
N PRO A 25 -5.04 -7.68 -49.39
CA PRO A 25 -5.44 -6.79 -48.29
C PRO A 25 -6.94 -6.73 -47.99
N THR A 26 -7.78 -7.20 -48.92
CA THR A 26 -9.24 -7.29 -48.80
C THR A 26 -9.75 -8.64 -48.30
N ASP A 27 -8.90 -9.67 -48.24
CA ASP A 27 -9.24 -11.01 -47.72
C ASP A 27 -8.84 -11.12 -46.25
N VAL A 28 -9.33 -10.15 -45.46
CA VAL A 28 -9.14 -10.12 -44.00
C VAL A 28 -10.28 -10.93 -43.36
N ARG A 29 -9.93 -11.99 -42.64
CA ARG A 29 -10.86 -12.74 -41.80
C ARG A 29 -10.63 -12.36 -40.35
N HIS A 30 -11.69 -11.92 -39.68
CA HIS A 30 -11.68 -11.77 -38.22
C HIS A 30 -11.73 -13.17 -37.60
N VAL A 31 -10.56 -13.72 -37.26
CA VAL A 31 -10.43 -15.09 -36.76
C VAL A 31 -10.88 -15.22 -35.31
N ALA A 32 -10.83 -14.12 -34.54
CA ALA A 32 -11.32 -14.05 -33.18
C ALA A 32 -11.66 -12.62 -32.76
N HIS A 33 -12.54 -12.49 -31.76
CA HIS A 33 -12.87 -11.23 -31.10
C HIS A 33 -12.46 -11.33 -29.64
N VAL A 34 -11.39 -10.63 -29.27
CA VAL A 34 -10.82 -10.66 -27.91
C VAL A 34 -11.31 -9.43 -27.15
N THR A 35 -11.92 -9.65 -25.98
CA THR A 35 -12.31 -8.58 -25.05
C THR A 35 -11.59 -8.75 -23.72
N PHE A 36 -11.31 -7.67 -23.02
CA PHE A 36 -10.78 -7.73 -21.67
C PHE A 36 -11.91 -7.52 -20.65
N ASP A 37 -12.14 -8.52 -19.81
CA ASP A 37 -12.98 -8.45 -18.63
C ASP A 37 -12.11 -8.28 -17.38
N LYS A 38 -12.53 -7.38 -16.48
CA LYS A 38 -11.76 -7.06 -15.27
C LYS A 38 -11.65 -8.22 -14.28
N PHE A 39 -12.57 -9.18 -14.25
CA PHE A 39 -12.51 -10.30 -13.31
C PHE A 39 -11.99 -11.57 -13.97
N GLN A 40 -12.33 -11.77 -15.25
CA GLN A 40 -12.04 -12.98 -16.02
C GLN A 40 -10.82 -12.84 -16.94
N GLY A 41 -10.25 -11.65 -17.10
CA GLY A 41 -9.10 -11.41 -17.97
C GLY A 41 -9.50 -11.33 -19.44
N PHE A 42 -8.66 -11.85 -20.34
CA PHE A 42 -8.98 -11.85 -21.77
C PHE A 42 -10.00 -12.95 -22.09
N LEU A 43 -11.12 -12.57 -22.70
CA LEU A 43 -12.17 -13.47 -23.17
C LEU A 43 -12.13 -13.56 -24.69
N GLY A 44 -12.41 -14.75 -25.24
CA GLY A 44 -12.43 -14.99 -26.68
C GLY A 44 -11.04 -15.10 -27.32
N LEU A 45 -10.02 -15.38 -26.51
CA LEU A 45 -8.67 -15.63 -26.98
C LEU A 45 -8.59 -17.02 -27.63
N PRO A 46 -8.05 -17.16 -28.85
CA PRO A 46 -7.83 -18.46 -29.46
C PRO A 46 -6.90 -19.34 -28.61
N ASP A 47 -7.15 -20.66 -28.60
CA ASP A 47 -6.38 -21.64 -27.81
C ASP A 47 -4.87 -21.59 -28.09
N GLU A 48 -4.48 -21.15 -29.29
CA GLU A 48 -3.09 -20.96 -29.71
C GLU A 48 -2.37 -19.79 -29.00
N PHE A 49 -3.08 -18.87 -28.36
CA PHE A 49 -2.53 -17.74 -27.59
C PHE A 49 -2.78 -17.84 -26.08
N GLU A 50 -3.50 -18.87 -25.62
CA GLU A 50 -3.71 -19.17 -24.18
C GLU A 50 -2.38 -19.39 -23.41
N PRO A 51 -1.36 -20.09 -23.95
CA PRO A 51 -0.07 -20.26 -23.27
C PRO A 51 0.64 -18.93 -23.01
N GLU A 52 0.58 -17.98 -23.96
CA GLU A 52 1.11 -16.63 -23.80
C GLU A 52 0.26 -15.75 -22.86
N ALA A 53 -1.04 -16.01 -22.74
CA ALA A 53 -1.92 -15.28 -21.82
C ALA A 53 -1.63 -15.57 -20.35
N LEU A 54 -1.17 -16.79 -20.01
CA LEU A 54 -0.76 -17.18 -18.66
C LEU A 54 0.46 -16.40 -18.15
N HIS A 55 1.28 -15.84 -19.05
CA HIS A 55 2.46 -15.04 -18.74
C HIS A 55 2.23 -13.53 -18.90
N ARG A 56 1.00 -13.11 -19.22
CA ARG A 56 0.66 -11.70 -19.44
C ARG A 56 0.38 -11.00 -18.11
N ALA A 57 0.69 -9.71 -18.06
CA ALA A 57 0.37 -8.85 -16.94
C ALA A 57 -1.10 -9.01 -16.53
N PRO A 58 -1.45 -8.89 -15.22
CA PRO A 58 -2.82 -8.82 -14.74
C PRO A 58 -3.51 -7.49 -15.12
N SER A 59 -3.44 -7.12 -16.39
CA SER A 59 -3.80 -5.83 -16.98
C SER A 59 -4.05 -6.01 -18.48
N ALA A 60 -4.83 -5.10 -19.08
CA ALA A 60 -4.95 -5.00 -20.53
C ALA A 60 -3.68 -4.42 -21.20
N SER A 61 -2.72 -3.93 -20.40
CA SER A 61 -1.40 -3.45 -20.83
C SER A 61 -0.31 -4.50 -20.54
N ALA A 62 0.88 -4.32 -21.11
CA ALA A 62 2.08 -5.07 -20.73
C ALA A 62 2.61 -4.70 -19.33
N THR A 63 2.12 -3.60 -18.74
CA THR A 63 2.51 -3.13 -17.41
C THR A 63 1.35 -3.16 -16.42
N VAL A 64 1.69 -3.30 -15.13
CA VAL A 64 0.71 -3.19 -14.02
C VAL A 64 0.78 -1.85 -13.28
N PHE A 65 1.80 -1.04 -13.57
CA PHE A 65 1.97 0.33 -13.09
C PHE A 65 1.65 1.31 -14.23
N GLY A 66 1.15 2.51 -13.90
CA GLY A 66 0.83 3.51 -14.93
C GLY A 66 -0.46 3.24 -15.70
N VAL A 67 -1.31 2.31 -15.24
CA VAL A 67 -2.51 1.89 -15.97
C VAL A 67 -3.76 2.28 -15.20
N SER A 68 -4.83 2.59 -15.94
CA SER A 68 -6.14 2.91 -15.35
C SER A 68 -6.74 1.70 -14.62
N VAL A 69 -7.44 1.93 -13.52
CA VAL A 69 -8.10 0.85 -12.74
C VAL A 69 -9.14 0.08 -13.55
N GLU A 70 -9.75 0.71 -14.56
CA GLU A 70 -10.73 0.12 -15.47
C GLU A 70 -10.10 -0.93 -16.40
N SER A 71 -8.79 -0.83 -16.65
CA SER A 71 -8.05 -1.72 -17.54
C SER A 71 -7.24 -2.78 -16.78
N MET A 72 -7.44 -2.91 -15.46
CA MET A 72 -6.74 -3.88 -14.62
C MET A 72 -7.60 -5.09 -14.28
N GLN A 73 -6.94 -6.23 -14.12
CA GLN A 73 -7.60 -7.39 -13.52
C GLN A 73 -7.79 -7.14 -12.03
N CYS A 74 -9.03 -7.25 -11.58
CA CYS A 74 -9.46 -7.05 -10.22
C CYS A 74 -9.92 -8.37 -9.57
N SER A 75 -9.92 -8.38 -8.25
CA SER A 75 -10.58 -9.39 -7.42
C SER A 75 -11.29 -8.68 -6.27
N LEU A 76 -12.14 -9.41 -5.55
CA LEU A 76 -12.77 -8.91 -4.35
C LEU A 76 -11.84 -9.11 -3.14
N ASP A 77 -11.71 -8.08 -2.31
CA ASP A 77 -11.12 -8.23 -0.98
C ASP A 77 -12.13 -8.89 -0.01
N SER A 78 -11.72 -9.11 1.25
CA SER A 78 -12.58 -9.69 2.29
C SER A 78 -13.81 -8.84 2.65
N ARG A 79 -13.87 -7.58 2.22
CA ARG A 79 -14.98 -6.64 2.43
C ARG A 79 -15.84 -6.45 1.18
N GLY A 80 -15.52 -7.12 0.07
CA GLY A 80 -16.25 -7.01 -1.19
C GLY A 80 -15.84 -5.82 -2.05
N ASN A 81 -14.71 -5.17 -1.76
CA ASN A 81 -14.16 -4.11 -2.61
C ASN A 81 -13.52 -4.73 -3.86
N SER A 82 -13.81 -4.16 -5.03
CA SER A 82 -13.12 -4.51 -6.28
C SER A 82 -11.75 -3.83 -6.32
N VAL A 83 -10.68 -4.62 -6.15
CA VAL A 83 -9.30 -4.14 -6.05
C VAL A 83 -8.41 -4.83 -7.10
N PRO A 84 -7.49 -4.11 -7.76
CA PRO A 84 -6.51 -4.71 -8.65
C PRO A 84 -5.75 -5.88 -8.00
N LYS A 85 -5.65 -7.02 -8.70
CA LYS A 85 -5.01 -8.24 -8.19
C LYS A 85 -3.57 -7.99 -7.73
N VAL A 86 -2.83 -7.12 -8.42
CA VAL A 86 -1.47 -6.74 -8.06
C VAL A 86 -1.37 -6.17 -6.64
N LEU A 87 -2.32 -5.34 -6.21
CA LEU A 87 -2.33 -4.77 -4.87
C LEU A 87 -2.64 -5.81 -3.80
N LEU A 88 -3.58 -6.71 -4.08
CA LEU A 88 -3.90 -7.83 -3.19
C LEU A 88 -2.70 -8.78 -3.03
N LEU A 89 -1.98 -9.08 -4.11
CA LEU A 89 -0.75 -9.88 -4.07
C LEU A 89 0.33 -9.21 -3.20
N LEU A 90 0.58 -7.92 -3.41
CA LEU A 90 1.55 -7.15 -2.62
C LEU A 90 1.16 -7.08 -1.13
N GLN A 91 -0.10 -6.80 -0.83
CA GLN A 91 -0.61 -6.77 0.55
C GLN A 91 -0.49 -8.13 1.24
N ASN A 92 -0.94 -9.20 0.58
CA ASN A 92 -0.87 -10.55 1.14
C ASN A 92 0.58 -10.93 1.45
N LYS A 93 1.51 -10.59 0.55
CA LYS A 93 2.94 -10.87 0.76
C LYS A 93 3.52 -10.04 1.90
N LEU A 94 3.17 -8.75 1.96
CA LEU A 94 3.57 -7.86 3.04
C LEU A 94 3.12 -8.41 4.40
N TYR A 95 1.90 -8.94 4.49
CA TYR A 95 1.34 -9.48 5.73
C TYR A 95 2.02 -10.80 6.10
N ALA A 96 2.19 -11.70 5.13
CA ALA A 96 2.83 -13.00 5.34
C ALA A 96 4.28 -12.88 5.84
N GLN A 97 5.02 -11.84 5.42
CA GLN A 97 6.38 -11.57 5.86
C GLN A 97 6.47 -10.73 7.15
N GLY A 98 5.35 -10.45 7.80
CA GLY A 98 5.32 -9.66 9.04
C GLY A 98 5.59 -8.17 8.85
N GLY A 99 5.39 -7.64 7.63
CA GLY A 99 5.65 -6.25 7.28
C GLY A 99 4.87 -5.23 8.11
N LEU A 100 3.70 -5.60 8.65
CA LEU A 100 2.94 -4.74 9.57
C LEU A 100 3.72 -4.41 10.86
N LYS A 101 4.69 -5.23 11.26
CA LYS A 101 5.51 -5.02 12.46
C LYS A 101 6.88 -4.43 12.15
N ALA A 102 7.22 -4.26 10.87
CA ALA A 102 8.51 -3.70 10.45
C ALA A 102 8.60 -2.22 10.81
N GLU A 103 9.67 -1.83 11.50
CA GLU A 103 9.88 -0.45 11.92
C GLU A 103 9.92 0.51 10.73
N GLY A 104 9.12 1.57 10.76
CA GLY A 104 9.08 2.57 9.70
C GLY A 104 8.51 2.03 8.37
N ILE A 105 7.68 0.99 8.38
CA ILE A 105 7.00 0.49 7.18
C ILE A 105 6.27 1.63 6.43
N PHE A 106 6.33 1.64 5.11
CA PHE A 106 5.90 2.76 4.23
C PHE A 106 6.71 4.06 4.32
N ARG A 107 7.50 4.29 5.37
CA ARG A 107 8.39 5.47 5.47
C ARG A 107 9.76 5.20 4.87
N ILE A 108 10.38 4.09 5.23
CA ILE A 108 11.72 3.72 4.78
C ILE A 108 11.67 3.34 3.28
N ALA A 109 12.59 3.89 2.51
CA ALA A 109 12.80 3.53 1.10
C ALA A 109 13.62 2.23 1.02
N ALA A 110 13.28 1.39 0.04
CA ALA A 110 14.02 0.17 -0.24
C ALA A 110 15.17 0.42 -1.22
N ASP A 111 15.90 -0.64 -1.56
CA ASP A 111 16.84 -0.61 -2.68
C ASP A 111 16.09 -0.44 -4.01
N ASN A 112 16.39 0.65 -4.73
CA ASN A 112 15.80 0.97 -6.02
C ASN A 112 16.01 -0.15 -7.06
N ASN A 113 17.15 -0.85 -7.02
CA ASN A 113 17.43 -1.95 -7.94
C ASN A 113 16.49 -3.14 -7.69
N GLN A 114 16.21 -3.41 -6.42
CA GLN A 114 15.26 -4.46 -6.04
C GLN A 114 13.83 -4.09 -6.45
N GLU A 115 13.43 -2.83 -6.27
CA GLU A 115 12.11 -2.35 -6.69
C GLU A 115 11.92 -2.47 -8.21
N GLU A 116 12.91 -2.07 -9.00
CA GLU A 116 12.85 -2.18 -10.46
C GLU A 116 12.81 -3.64 -10.95
N PHE A 117 13.64 -4.50 -10.35
CA PHE A 117 13.63 -5.94 -10.65
C PHE A 117 12.25 -6.56 -10.38
N VAL A 118 11.65 -6.27 -9.22
CA VAL A 118 10.34 -6.82 -8.85
C VAL A 118 9.24 -6.22 -9.72
N ARG A 119 9.32 -4.94 -10.09
CA ARG A 119 8.39 -4.31 -11.04
C ARG A 119 8.36 -5.09 -12.37
N GLY A 120 9.52 -5.53 -12.86
CA GLY A 120 9.63 -6.38 -14.06
C GLY A 120 8.93 -7.74 -13.90
N LEU A 121 9.02 -8.36 -12.72
CA LEU A 121 8.35 -9.62 -12.43
C LEU A 121 6.83 -9.46 -12.26
N LEU A 122 6.39 -8.37 -11.65
CA LEU A 122 4.97 -8.04 -11.48
C LEU A 122 4.24 -7.85 -12.81
N ASN A 123 4.94 -7.34 -13.84
CA ASN A 123 4.41 -7.28 -15.21
C ASN A 123 4.15 -8.67 -15.82
N ARG A 124 4.64 -9.73 -15.19
CA ARG A 124 4.37 -11.14 -15.56
C ARG A 124 3.47 -11.84 -14.53
N GLY A 125 2.94 -11.10 -13.56
CA GLY A 125 2.15 -11.65 -12.44
C GLY A 125 2.96 -12.44 -11.41
N ILE A 126 4.29 -12.34 -11.42
CA ILE A 126 5.18 -13.09 -10.54
C ILE A 126 5.64 -12.20 -9.38
N LEU A 127 5.58 -12.70 -8.15
CA LEU A 127 6.11 -12.03 -6.96
C LEU A 127 7.05 -12.97 -6.20
N PRO A 128 8.34 -12.62 -6.03
CA PRO A 128 9.32 -13.47 -5.31
C PRO A 128 8.95 -13.74 -3.85
N ASP A 129 9.44 -14.87 -3.32
CA ASP A 129 9.01 -15.30 -1.99
C ASP A 129 9.66 -14.58 -0.81
N ASN A 130 10.95 -14.25 -0.94
CA ASN A 130 11.75 -13.61 0.11
C ASN A 130 12.12 -12.21 -0.37
N MET A 131 11.25 -11.26 -0.08
CA MET A 131 11.43 -9.86 -0.45
C MET A 131 11.63 -9.02 0.79
N ASP A 132 12.29 -7.88 0.60
CA ASP A 132 12.27 -6.85 1.61
C ASP A 132 10.86 -6.26 1.75
N VAL A 133 10.40 -6.12 2.99
CA VAL A 133 9.09 -5.57 3.32
C VAL A 133 9.01 -4.07 3.00
N HIS A 134 10.13 -3.35 3.06
CA HIS A 134 10.15 -1.95 2.62
C HIS A 134 9.99 -1.85 1.11
N CYS A 135 10.58 -2.77 0.34
CA CYS A 135 10.36 -2.89 -1.11
C CYS A 135 8.87 -3.14 -1.44
N LEU A 136 8.21 -4.08 -0.75
CA LEU A 136 6.77 -4.33 -0.92
C LEU A 136 5.94 -3.08 -0.63
N SER A 137 6.25 -2.37 0.46
CA SER A 137 5.55 -1.13 0.82
C SER A 137 5.81 0.02 -0.18
N GLY A 138 7.03 0.08 -0.73
CA GLY A 138 7.44 0.99 -1.79
C GLY A 138 6.62 0.76 -3.06
N LEU A 139 6.53 -0.49 -3.51
CA LEU A 139 5.74 -0.87 -4.69
C LEU A 139 4.26 -0.50 -4.55
N ILE A 140 3.64 -0.70 -3.37
CA ILE A 140 2.25 -0.29 -3.12
C ILE A 140 2.12 1.24 -3.28
N LYS A 141 3.02 2.03 -2.69
CA LYS A 141 3.01 3.50 -2.83
C LYS A 141 3.23 3.93 -4.28
N SER A 142 4.22 3.34 -4.95
CA SER A 142 4.54 3.60 -6.36
C SER A 142 3.36 3.31 -7.26
N TRP A 143 2.61 2.23 -7.01
CA TRP A 143 1.39 1.92 -7.76
C TRP A 143 0.34 3.04 -7.67
N PHE A 144 0.07 3.59 -6.48
CA PHE A 144 -0.86 4.71 -6.32
C PHE A 144 -0.34 5.99 -6.98
N ARG A 145 0.96 6.28 -6.82
CA ARG A 145 1.60 7.46 -7.41
C ARG A 145 1.60 7.41 -8.93
N GLU A 146 1.70 6.24 -9.52
CA GLU A 146 1.70 6.08 -10.98
C GLU A 146 0.27 5.94 -11.54
N LEU A 147 -0.77 5.97 -10.71
CA LEU A 147 -2.15 5.83 -11.16
C LEU A 147 -2.57 7.04 -12.03
N PRO A 148 -3.00 6.83 -13.29
CA PRO A 148 -3.45 7.91 -14.15
C PRO A 148 -4.59 8.73 -13.52
N GLY A 149 -4.36 10.04 -13.41
CA GLY A 149 -5.32 10.97 -12.83
C GLY A 149 -5.57 10.76 -11.33
N GLY A 150 -4.65 10.12 -10.61
CA GLY A 150 -4.64 9.99 -9.14
C GLY A 150 -5.84 9.27 -8.54
N LEU A 151 -5.71 8.82 -7.30
CA LEU A 151 -6.87 8.24 -6.60
C LEU A 151 -7.87 9.32 -6.21
N LEU A 152 -7.37 10.47 -5.77
CA LEU A 152 -8.20 11.55 -5.22
C LEU A 152 -8.41 12.73 -6.19
N ASP A 153 -7.78 12.75 -7.37
CA ASP A 153 -7.91 13.91 -8.29
C ASP A 153 -9.28 13.98 -8.99
N SER A 154 -10.17 13.00 -8.78
CA SER A 154 -11.58 13.16 -9.14
C SER A 154 -12.32 14.13 -8.22
N LEU A 155 -11.76 14.47 -7.06
CA LEU A 155 -12.26 15.50 -6.17
C LEU A 155 -11.57 16.82 -6.52
N SER A 156 -12.31 17.93 -6.46
CA SER A 156 -11.68 19.23 -6.65
C SER A 156 -10.82 19.60 -5.44
N ALA A 157 -9.74 20.35 -5.67
CA ALA A 157 -8.89 20.83 -4.58
C ALA A 157 -9.71 21.60 -3.52
N ASP A 158 -10.68 22.41 -3.95
CA ASP A 158 -11.58 23.15 -3.06
C ASP A 158 -12.44 22.23 -2.17
N GLN A 159 -12.95 21.12 -2.73
CA GLN A 159 -13.73 20.13 -1.97
C GLN A 159 -12.88 19.49 -0.87
N VAL A 160 -11.66 19.09 -1.20
CA VAL A 160 -10.73 18.49 -0.23
C VAL A 160 -10.31 19.54 0.83
N MET A 161 -10.09 20.79 0.43
CA MET A 161 -9.75 21.89 1.34
C MET A 161 -10.87 22.26 2.33
N GLN A 162 -12.13 22.02 1.96
CA GLN A 162 -13.28 22.29 2.83
C GLN A 162 -13.56 21.16 3.82
N CYS A 163 -12.90 20.00 3.68
CA CYS A 163 -13.06 18.86 4.57
C CYS A 163 -12.47 19.15 5.96
N LYS A 164 -13.33 19.32 6.97
CA LYS A 164 -12.91 19.61 8.36
C LYS A 164 -13.44 18.62 9.39
N SER A 165 -14.35 17.74 9.00
CA SER A 165 -15.01 16.77 9.86
C SER A 165 -15.05 15.36 9.25
N GLU A 166 -15.32 14.35 10.09
CA GLU A 166 -15.53 12.96 9.64
C GLU A 166 -16.73 12.84 8.69
N GLU A 167 -17.77 13.65 8.92
CA GLU A 167 -18.95 13.73 8.09
C GLU A 167 -18.61 14.28 6.70
N ASP A 168 -17.78 15.32 6.62
CA ASP A 168 -17.30 15.86 5.34
C ASP A 168 -16.51 14.81 4.57
N ALA A 169 -15.57 14.13 5.25
CA ALA A 169 -14.76 13.08 4.66
C ALA A 169 -15.63 11.96 4.06
N THR A 170 -16.68 11.56 4.78
CA THR A 170 -17.63 10.55 4.32
C THR A 170 -18.38 10.99 3.06
N ARG A 171 -18.79 12.26 3.00
CA ARG A 171 -19.44 12.83 1.81
C ARG A 171 -18.48 12.87 0.62
N LEU A 172 -17.22 13.24 0.83
CA LEU A 172 -16.21 13.25 -0.23
C LEU A 172 -15.96 11.86 -0.80
N VAL A 173 -15.83 10.84 0.06
CA VAL A 173 -15.67 9.46 -0.40
C VAL A 173 -16.87 9.01 -1.25
N ALA A 174 -18.09 9.42 -0.90
CA ALA A 174 -19.30 9.11 -1.66
C ALA A 174 -19.37 9.82 -3.04
N MET A 175 -18.56 10.86 -3.26
CA MET A 175 -18.47 11.55 -4.55
C MET A 175 -17.45 10.89 -5.50
N LEU A 176 -16.59 10.01 -5.00
CA LEU A 176 -15.64 9.28 -5.83
C LEU A 176 -16.38 8.26 -6.72
N PRO A 177 -15.88 8.02 -7.95
CA PRO A 177 -16.33 6.88 -8.75
C PRO A 177 -16.25 5.59 -7.93
N THR A 178 -17.23 4.69 -8.09
CA THR A 178 -17.36 3.47 -7.26
C THR A 178 -16.07 2.66 -7.18
N VAL A 179 -15.32 2.56 -8.30
CA VAL A 179 -14.04 1.85 -8.35
C VAL A 179 -12.97 2.55 -7.51
N LYS A 180 -12.86 3.88 -7.61
CA LYS A 180 -11.91 4.67 -6.81
C LYS A 180 -12.31 4.68 -5.32
N ALA A 181 -13.60 4.71 -5.01
CA ALA A 181 -14.10 4.62 -3.63
C ALA A 181 -13.76 3.27 -2.98
N ALA A 182 -13.99 2.15 -3.70
CA ALA A 182 -13.63 0.81 -3.22
C ALA A 182 -12.13 0.65 -3.02
N LEU A 183 -11.33 1.22 -3.92
CA LEU A 183 -9.88 1.22 -3.81
C LEU A 183 -9.37 2.08 -2.64
N LEU A 184 -9.99 3.24 -2.39
CA LEU A 184 -9.69 4.07 -1.23
C LEU A 184 -10.08 3.36 0.07
N ASP A 185 -11.24 2.68 0.12
CA ASP A 185 -11.64 1.89 1.29
C ASP A 185 -10.61 0.80 1.59
N TRP A 186 -10.16 0.06 0.56
CA TRP A 186 -9.09 -0.92 0.71
C TRP A 186 -7.79 -0.30 1.24
N ALA A 187 -7.38 0.85 0.70
CA ALA A 187 -6.16 1.54 1.13
C ALA A 187 -6.27 2.04 2.58
N VAL A 188 -7.41 2.62 2.97
CA VAL A 188 -7.66 3.07 4.34
C VAL A 188 -7.60 1.91 5.32
N ASN A 189 -8.09 0.74 4.93
CA ASN A 189 -8.00 -0.46 5.75
C ASN A 189 -6.55 -0.96 5.89
N LEU A 190 -5.77 -0.98 4.81
CA LEU A 190 -4.33 -1.28 4.89
C LEU A 190 -3.60 -0.31 5.82
N MET A 191 -3.89 0.98 5.72
CA MET A 191 -3.32 2.01 6.61
C MET A 191 -3.76 1.81 8.06
N ALA A 192 -5.01 1.45 8.31
CA ALA A 192 -5.51 1.12 9.64
C ALA A 192 -4.79 -0.10 10.24
N ASP A 193 -4.58 -1.16 9.44
CA ASP A 193 -3.86 -2.37 9.87
C ASP A 193 -2.41 -2.03 10.31
N VAL A 194 -1.73 -1.13 9.59
CA VAL A 194 -0.40 -0.62 10.00
C VAL A 194 -0.47 0.16 11.31
N VAL A 195 -1.45 1.03 11.47
CA VAL A 195 -1.59 1.87 12.66
C VAL A 195 -1.98 1.06 13.90
N GLU A 196 -2.68 -0.07 13.76
CA GLU A 196 -2.94 -0.98 14.89
C GLU A 196 -1.63 -1.51 15.51
N GLU A 197 -0.60 -1.74 14.67
CA GLU A 197 0.73 -2.19 15.08
C GLU A 197 1.71 -1.04 15.40
N HIS A 198 1.23 0.22 15.54
CA HIS A 198 2.08 1.41 15.72
C HIS A 198 3.06 1.35 16.91
N HIS A 199 2.71 0.58 17.94
CA HIS A 199 3.55 0.39 19.12
C HIS A 199 4.87 -0.34 18.79
N VAL A 200 4.87 -1.21 17.77
CA VAL A 200 6.06 -1.89 17.24
C VAL A 200 6.65 -1.11 16.07
N ASN A 201 5.86 -0.89 15.01
CA ASN A 201 6.37 -0.34 13.76
C ASN A 201 6.65 1.18 13.78
N LYS A 202 6.23 1.90 14.85
CA LYS A 202 6.42 3.35 15.06
C LYS A 202 5.68 4.27 14.09
N MET A 203 4.70 3.75 13.35
CA MET A 203 3.91 4.49 12.38
C MET A 203 2.54 4.87 12.95
N SER A 204 2.41 6.12 13.41
CA SER A 204 1.12 6.69 13.83
C SER A 204 0.19 6.96 12.64
N ALA A 205 -1.12 7.15 12.87
CA ALA A 205 -2.07 7.52 11.82
C ALA A 205 -1.62 8.75 11.01
N ARG A 206 -1.06 9.75 11.69
CA ARG A 206 -0.52 10.95 11.05
C ARG A 206 0.70 10.63 10.19
N ASN A 207 1.62 9.79 10.66
CA ASN A 207 2.82 9.39 9.91
C ASN A 207 2.44 8.59 8.67
N VAL A 208 1.50 7.65 8.79
CA VAL A 208 0.99 6.87 7.67
C VAL A 208 0.29 7.77 6.64
N ALA A 209 -0.60 8.66 7.10
CA ALA A 209 -1.26 9.60 6.21
C ALA A 209 -0.27 10.52 5.47
N MET A 210 0.79 10.96 6.15
CA MET A 210 1.82 11.81 5.57
C MET A 210 2.57 11.12 4.44
N VAL A 211 2.95 9.85 4.60
CA VAL A 211 3.67 9.12 3.55
C VAL A 211 2.77 8.70 2.39
N PHE A 212 1.47 8.51 2.62
CA PHE A 212 0.51 8.14 1.56
C PHE A 212 -0.03 9.34 0.79
N ALA A 213 -0.25 10.49 1.43
CA ALA A 213 -0.83 11.68 0.81
C ALA A 213 -0.21 12.09 -0.55
N PRO A 214 1.12 12.18 -0.70
CA PRO A 214 1.71 12.55 -1.99
C PRO A 214 1.52 11.49 -3.08
N ASN A 215 1.20 10.24 -2.72
CA ASN A 215 0.95 9.17 -3.68
C ASN A 215 -0.52 9.10 -4.13
N MET A 216 -1.43 9.88 -3.53
CA MET A 216 -2.86 9.82 -3.86
C MET A 216 -3.28 10.82 -4.95
N THR A 217 -2.40 11.73 -5.35
CA THR A 217 -2.69 12.86 -6.25
C THR A 217 -1.55 13.09 -7.25
N GLN A 218 -1.86 13.59 -8.44
CA GLN A 218 -0.92 13.92 -9.52
C GLN A 218 -0.90 15.41 -9.86
N MET A 219 -1.27 16.28 -8.90
CA MET A 219 -1.30 17.73 -9.13
C MET A 219 0.07 18.28 -9.51
N SER A 220 0.11 19.01 -10.63
CA SER A 220 1.33 19.49 -11.27
C SER A 220 1.77 20.87 -10.81
N ASP A 221 0.85 21.72 -10.35
CA ASP A 221 1.20 23.06 -9.84
C ASP A 221 1.82 22.95 -8.44
N PRO A 222 3.09 23.37 -8.20
CA PRO A 222 3.78 23.12 -6.93
C PRO A 222 3.11 23.72 -5.69
N LEU A 223 2.55 24.93 -5.81
CA LEU A 223 1.94 25.64 -4.67
C LEU A 223 0.57 25.06 -4.30
N THR A 224 -0.22 24.73 -5.31
CA THR A 224 -1.51 24.08 -5.14
C THR A 224 -1.32 22.63 -4.68
N ALA A 225 -0.32 21.92 -5.23
CA ALA A 225 0.03 20.57 -4.84
C ALA A 225 0.43 20.48 -3.36
N LEU A 226 1.24 21.42 -2.86
CA LEU A 226 1.62 21.43 -1.44
C LEU A 226 0.41 21.63 -0.52
N LYS A 227 -0.43 22.64 -0.80
CA LYS A 227 -1.66 22.89 -0.01
C LYS A 227 -2.61 21.70 -0.07
N HIS A 228 -2.78 21.13 -1.26
CA HIS A 228 -3.64 19.98 -1.48
C HIS A 228 -3.12 18.74 -0.76
N ALA A 229 -1.82 18.46 -0.81
CA ALA A 229 -1.21 17.32 -0.14
C ALA A 229 -1.40 17.37 1.39
N VAL A 230 -1.32 18.55 2.01
CA VAL A 230 -1.61 18.72 3.44
C VAL A 230 -3.08 18.37 3.74
N GLN A 231 -4.01 18.77 2.87
CA GLN A 231 -5.43 18.46 3.08
C GLN A 231 -5.75 16.99 2.79
N VAL A 232 -5.12 16.39 1.79
CA VAL A 232 -5.16 14.95 1.55
C VAL A 232 -4.65 14.20 2.77
N MET A 233 -3.52 14.61 3.36
CA MET A 233 -3.01 14.01 4.60
C MET A 233 -4.05 14.10 5.73
N ASN A 234 -4.68 15.26 5.93
CA ASN A 234 -5.71 15.42 6.95
C ASN A 234 -6.92 14.51 6.68
N LEU A 235 -7.38 14.43 5.41
CA LEU A 235 -8.46 13.54 4.98
C LEU A 235 -8.12 12.08 5.28
N LEU A 236 -6.95 11.61 4.86
CA LEU A 236 -6.50 10.25 5.12
C LEU A 236 -6.41 9.96 6.61
N ASN A 237 -5.85 10.87 7.40
CA ASN A 237 -5.76 10.73 8.85
C ASN A 237 -7.17 10.62 9.49
N MET A 238 -8.14 11.44 9.06
CA MET A 238 -9.53 11.34 9.52
C MET A 238 -10.16 10.00 9.14
N LEU A 239 -9.97 9.53 7.91
CA LEU A 239 -10.50 8.24 7.44
C LEU A 239 -9.91 7.06 8.22
N ILE A 240 -8.59 7.06 8.47
CA ILE A 240 -7.91 6.05 9.28
C ILE A 240 -8.47 6.04 10.70
N MET A 241 -8.57 7.20 11.35
CA MET A 241 -9.07 7.30 12.72
C MET A 241 -10.53 6.86 12.85
N LYS A 242 -11.37 7.24 11.87
CA LYS A 242 -12.76 6.80 11.78
C LYS A 242 -12.86 5.28 11.64
N GLU A 243 -12.02 4.68 10.79
CA GLU A 243 -12.00 3.24 10.57
C GLU A 243 -11.57 2.48 11.83
N LEU A 244 -10.51 2.93 12.52
CA LEU A 244 -10.07 2.34 13.80
C LEU A 244 -11.15 2.44 14.88
N LYS A 245 -11.85 3.57 14.96
CA LYS A 245 -12.99 3.76 15.87
C LYS A 245 -14.11 2.77 15.56
N ARG A 246 -14.46 2.62 14.28
CA ARG A 246 -15.48 1.65 13.81
C ARG A 246 -15.14 0.21 14.20
N ARG A 247 -13.87 -0.20 14.06
CA ARG A 247 -13.38 -1.54 14.46
C ARG A 247 -13.50 -1.76 15.97
N ARG A 248 -13.13 -0.76 16.78
CA ARG A 248 -13.28 -0.80 18.24
C ARG A 248 -14.73 -0.93 18.68
N ASP A 249 -15.63 -0.16 18.07
CA ASP A 249 -17.05 -0.16 18.39
C ASP A 249 -17.74 -1.47 17.98
N SER A 250 -17.27 -2.11 16.90
CA SER A 250 -17.76 -3.41 16.46
C SER A 250 -17.34 -4.52 17.44
N SER A 251 -16.11 -4.44 17.94
CA SER A 251 -15.56 -5.38 18.93
C SER A 251 -16.26 -5.26 20.30
N SER A 252 -16.56 -4.04 20.75
CA SER A 252 -17.25 -3.81 22.03
C SER A 252 -18.71 -4.27 22.03
N LYS A 253 -19.40 -4.15 20.89
CA LYS A 253 -20.78 -4.66 20.73
C LYS A 253 -20.85 -6.19 20.78
N GLN A 254 -19.88 -6.89 20.20
CA GLN A 254 -19.82 -8.36 20.27
C GLN A 254 -19.60 -8.88 21.70
N LEU A 255 -18.81 -8.17 22.51
CA LEU A 255 -18.57 -8.57 23.90
C LEU A 255 -19.83 -8.41 24.77
N ASN A 256 -20.61 -7.35 24.55
CA ASN A 256 -21.84 -7.08 25.30
C ASN A 256 -23.03 -7.96 24.90
N SER A 257 -23.09 -8.48 23.66
CA SER A 257 -24.11 -9.46 23.27
C SER A 257 -23.91 -10.83 23.93
N ASN A 258 -22.66 -11.20 24.24
CA ASN A 258 -22.36 -12.48 24.86
C ASN A 258 -22.67 -12.49 26.36
N THR A 259 -22.50 -11.37 27.08
CA THR A 259 -22.79 -11.27 28.51
C THR A 259 -24.29 -11.26 28.83
N ASN A 260 -25.14 -10.75 27.93
CA ASN A 260 -26.61 -10.78 28.11
C ASN A 260 -27.24 -12.14 27.77
N SER A 261 -26.50 -13.09 27.19
CA SER A 261 -26.99 -14.45 26.93
C SER A 261 -26.81 -15.42 28.12
N GLN A 262 -26.14 -14.98 29.20
CA GLN A 262 -25.81 -15.82 30.37
C GLN A 262 -26.46 -15.36 31.69
N LEU A 263 -27.33 -14.35 31.66
CA LEU A 263 -28.26 -13.99 32.74
C LEU A 263 -29.70 -14.11 32.23
N GLY A 264 -30.11 -15.32 31.88
CA GLY A 264 -31.45 -15.62 31.36
C GLY A 264 -31.97 -16.96 31.87
N SER A 265 -31.74 -17.28 33.14
CA SER A 265 -32.32 -18.47 33.79
C SER A 265 -32.31 -18.28 35.29
N THR A 266 -33.25 -17.52 35.83
CA THR A 266 -34.02 -17.77 37.07
C THR A 266 -34.75 -16.49 37.41
N GLU A 267 -36.01 -16.37 37.00
CA GLU A 267 -36.97 -15.50 37.69
C GLU A 267 -38.40 -15.97 37.36
N GLN A 268 -38.86 -16.94 38.14
CA GLN A 268 -40.29 -17.13 38.39
C GLN A 268 -40.59 -16.66 39.81
N GLN A 269 -41.46 -15.64 39.86
CA GLN A 269 -42.47 -15.39 40.89
C GLN A 269 -41.97 -15.20 42.34
N ASN A 270 -41.99 -13.95 42.82
CA ASN A 270 -42.92 -13.62 43.90
C ASN A 270 -43.13 -12.12 44.07
N THR A 271 -44.41 -11.76 44.11
CA THR A 271 -44.98 -10.44 44.37
C THR A 271 -44.99 -10.10 45.86
N SER A 272 -44.80 -8.79 46.14
CA SER A 272 -45.36 -8.03 47.25
C SER A 272 -44.87 -8.30 48.68
N ILE A 273 -44.41 -7.24 49.37
CA ILE A 273 -44.98 -6.67 50.62
C ILE A 273 -44.02 -5.64 51.23
N ASN A 274 -44.47 -4.37 51.19
CA ASN A 274 -44.61 -3.40 52.28
C ASN A 274 -43.51 -3.13 53.36
N SER A 275 -43.35 -1.82 53.62
CA SER A 275 -43.17 -1.13 54.91
C SER A 275 -41.81 -1.07 55.64
N ASN A 276 -41.38 0.18 55.83
CA ASN A 276 -40.84 0.82 57.05
C ASN A 276 -39.82 0.05 57.92
N SER A 277 -38.67 0.67 58.21
CA SER A 277 -38.38 1.26 59.53
C SER A 277 -36.87 1.44 59.79
N ARG A 278 -36.52 2.69 60.12
CA ARG A 278 -35.59 3.14 61.19
C ARG A 278 -34.23 2.45 61.38
N ARG A 279 -33.19 3.26 61.13
CA ARG A 279 -32.28 3.84 62.14
C ARG A 279 -31.66 2.88 63.17
N THR A 280 -30.34 2.67 63.07
CA THR A 280 -29.45 2.65 64.25
C THR A 280 -28.09 3.28 63.92
N LYS A 281 -27.64 4.11 64.85
CA LYS A 281 -26.34 4.80 64.93
C LYS A 281 -25.23 3.83 65.36
N ASN A 282 -23.99 4.32 65.23
CA ASN A 282 -22.74 4.07 66.01
C ASN A 282 -21.61 3.57 65.09
N ALA A 283 -20.32 3.88 65.26
CA ALA A 283 -19.56 4.85 66.05
C ALA A 283 -18.12 4.79 65.46
N GLU A 284 -17.52 5.92 65.12
CA GLU A 284 -16.27 6.46 65.70
C GLU A 284 -15.09 5.50 65.90
N LYS A 285 -14.01 5.74 65.14
CA LYS A 285 -12.59 5.94 65.54
C LYS A 285 -11.73 5.92 64.27
N GLN A 286 -11.07 6.98 63.80
CA GLN A 286 -9.96 7.76 64.38
C GLN A 286 -8.81 6.89 64.93
N ASN A 287 -7.74 6.75 64.16
CA ASN A 287 -6.37 7.23 64.46
C ASN A 287 -5.47 7.03 63.22
N SER A 288 -4.89 8.09 62.63
CA SER A 288 -3.51 8.61 62.85
C SER A 288 -2.42 7.58 62.52
N GLY A 289 -1.60 7.78 61.48
CA GLY A 289 -0.26 8.40 61.60
C GLY A 289 0.78 7.30 61.90
N THR A 290 1.97 7.19 61.32
CA THR A 290 2.87 8.11 60.63
C THR A 290 4.07 7.29 60.10
N ASP A 291 4.88 7.92 59.25
CA ASP A 291 6.29 7.66 58.89
C ASP A 291 6.60 6.52 57.90
N ALA A 292 7.05 6.80 56.67
CA ALA A 292 8.22 7.54 56.17
C ALA A 292 9.55 6.80 56.37
N SER A 293 10.12 6.27 55.27
CA SER A 293 11.39 6.75 54.69
C SER A 293 11.97 5.77 53.65
N THR A 294 12.16 6.31 52.45
CA THR A 294 13.43 6.36 51.70
C THR A 294 14.22 5.07 51.46
N GLU A 295 14.35 4.71 50.17
CA GLU A 295 15.68 4.47 49.61
C GLU A 295 15.75 4.82 48.12
N LYS A 296 16.67 5.73 47.80
CA LYS A 296 17.07 6.16 46.45
C LYS A 296 18.20 5.23 45.99
N GLY A 297 18.03 4.57 44.86
CA GLY A 297 19.11 3.90 44.13
C GLY A 297 19.53 4.73 42.92
N SER A 298 20.58 5.52 43.07
CA SER A 298 21.28 6.22 41.98
C SER A 298 22.42 5.33 41.51
N MET A 299 22.44 4.95 40.23
CA MET A 299 23.63 4.37 39.61
C MET A 299 24.09 5.25 38.45
N ASN A 300 25.25 5.86 38.67
CA ASN A 300 26.06 6.56 37.69
C ASN A 300 26.73 5.51 36.79
N PHE A 301 26.68 5.71 35.47
CA PHE A 301 27.65 5.07 34.57
C PHE A 301 28.48 6.17 33.92
N SER A 302 29.78 6.10 34.20
CA SER A 302 30.84 6.96 33.71
C SER A 302 31.06 6.78 32.21
N GLY A 303 31.34 7.89 31.55
CA GLY A 303 31.66 7.93 30.12
C GLY A 303 32.97 7.21 29.78
N VAL A 304 32.95 6.53 28.65
CA VAL A 304 34.15 6.12 27.92
C VAL A 304 34.21 6.98 26.66
N LYS A 305 35.22 7.85 26.60
CA LYS A 305 35.64 8.54 25.39
C LYS A 305 36.37 7.54 24.50
N GLY A 306 35.75 7.13 23.39
CA GLY A 306 36.41 6.47 22.29
C GLY A 306 37.03 7.50 21.35
N LYS A 307 38.34 7.36 21.11
CA LYS A 307 39.18 8.20 20.26
C LYS A 307 38.94 7.84 18.79
N VAL A 308 38.72 8.84 17.96
CA VAL A 308 38.72 8.75 16.50
C VAL A 308 40.16 8.51 16.06
N GLU A 309 40.43 7.41 15.36
CA GLU A 309 41.68 7.21 14.63
C GLU A 309 41.45 7.60 13.17
N GLU A 310 42.30 8.52 12.69
CA GLU A 310 42.42 8.92 11.30
C GLU A 310 42.97 7.74 10.49
N ILE A 311 42.25 7.37 9.42
CA ILE A 311 42.76 6.47 8.40
C ILE A 311 43.42 7.33 7.31
N SER A 312 44.66 6.99 6.99
CA SER A 312 45.51 7.58 5.95
C SER A 312 44.93 7.39 4.54
N ASP A 313 45.13 8.40 3.69
CA ASP A 313 44.54 8.60 2.36
C ASP A 313 45.07 7.71 1.20
N ASP A 314 45.75 6.58 1.47
CA ASP A 314 46.49 5.85 0.42
C ASP A 314 45.91 4.48 -0.03
N ASP A 315 44.69 4.11 0.38
CA ASP A 315 44.05 2.85 -0.06
C ASP A 315 42.60 3.06 -0.58
N LYS A 316 42.45 3.70 -1.75
CA LYS A 316 41.19 3.76 -2.50
C LYS A 316 41.15 2.75 -3.67
N PRO A 317 40.09 1.94 -3.83
CA PRO A 317 39.93 1.02 -4.96
C PRO A 317 39.54 1.72 -6.28
N LEU A 318 39.96 1.10 -7.39
CA LEU A 318 40.08 1.56 -8.77
C LEU A 318 38.79 2.03 -9.52
N TRP A 319 37.67 2.28 -8.86
CA TRP A 319 36.44 2.76 -9.55
C TRP A 319 36.14 4.24 -9.35
N ASP A 320 37.02 4.99 -8.67
CA ASP A 320 36.86 6.41 -8.36
C ASP A 320 37.50 7.35 -9.42
N GLN A 321 37.27 7.09 -10.71
CA GLN A 321 37.66 8.01 -11.79
C GLN A 321 36.41 8.63 -12.43
N GLU A 322 36.20 9.93 -12.20
CA GLU A 322 35.19 10.73 -12.90
C GLU A 322 35.47 10.79 -14.42
N PRO A 323 34.47 10.58 -15.29
CA PRO A 323 34.53 11.05 -16.66
C PRO A 323 34.08 12.52 -16.76
N ARG A 324 34.89 13.30 -17.45
CA ARG A 324 34.70 14.71 -17.80
C ARG A 324 33.36 14.96 -18.51
N GLN A 325 32.79 16.12 -18.20
CA GLN A 325 31.57 16.72 -18.76
C GLN A 325 31.47 16.62 -20.29
N ASN A 326 30.27 16.27 -20.77
CA ASN A 326 29.66 16.89 -21.96
C ASN A 326 28.13 16.73 -21.97
N GLY A 327 27.41 17.87 -21.95
CA GLY A 327 26.19 18.07 -22.76
C GLY A 327 24.84 17.52 -22.28
N LYS A 328 24.21 18.23 -21.32
CA LYS A 328 22.75 18.53 -21.18
C LYS A 328 21.71 17.67 -21.94
N ILE A 329 20.89 16.93 -21.19
CA ILE A 329 19.40 17.05 -21.17
C ILE A 329 18.95 16.81 -19.71
N THR A 330 18.71 17.89 -18.97
CA THR A 330 18.14 17.82 -17.61
C THR A 330 16.63 17.61 -17.67
N ARG A 331 16.19 16.39 -17.33
CA ARG A 331 14.80 16.08 -16.97
C ARG A 331 14.62 16.44 -15.49
N VAL A 332 13.53 17.12 -15.18
CA VAL A 332 13.26 17.73 -13.87
C VAL A 332 12.73 16.67 -12.89
N ASP A 333 13.53 15.64 -12.58
CA ASP A 333 13.12 14.54 -11.69
C ASP A 333 13.81 14.60 -10.30
N SER A 334 14.66 15.58 -10.03
CA SER A 334 15.51 15.59 -8.82
C SER A 334 14.98 16.38 -7.61
N VAL A 335 13.85 17.10 -7.71
CA VAL A 335 13.38 17.97 -6.61
C VAL A 335 12.42 17.25 -5.65
N VAL A 336 11.82 16.13 -6.05
CA VAL A 336 10.81 15.44 -5.23
C VAL A 336 11.44 14.43 -4.25
N GLU A 337 12.57 13.80 -4.58
CA GLU A 337 13.22 12.84 -3.67
C GLU A 337 13.86 13.49 -2.44
N HIS A 338 14.37 14.73 -2.57
CA HIS A 338 15.06 15.40 -1.46
C HIS A 338 14.14 16.03 -0.41
N LEU A 339 12.82 16.10 -0.67
CA LEU A 339 11.84 16.56 0.32
C LEU A 339 11.27 15.41 1.19
N GLY A 340 11.51 14.15 0.83
CA GLY A 340 11.09 12.99 1.62
C GLY A 340 12.02 12.66 2.81
N ALA A 341 13.20 13.27 2.88
CA ALA A 341 14.20 12.99 3.93
C ALA A 341 14.11 13.93 5.16
N PHE A 342 13.20 14.92 5.15
CA PHE A 342 13.04 15.90 6.23
C PHE A 342 11.66 15.89 6.92
N TRP A 343 10.81 14.88 6.69
CA TRP A 343 9.49 14.78 7.32
C TRP A 343 9.17 13.40 7.88
#